data_AF-A0A1J8QGH9-F1
#
_entry.id   AF-A0A1J8QGH9-F1
#
_cell.length_a   1.000
_cell.length_b   1.000
_cell.length_c   1.000
_cell.angle_alpha   90.00
_cell.angle_beta   90.00
_cell.angle_gamma   90.00
#
_symmetry.space_group_name_H-M   'P 1'
#
loop_
_entity.id
_entity.type
_entity.pdbx_description
1 polymer ?
#
loop_
_entity_poly.entity_id
_entity_poly.type
_entity_poly.pdbx_seq_one_letter_code
_entity_poly.pdbx_strand_id
1 'polypeptide(L)'
;MLRALTKLPTHSLRICPPIAPRHRRLKSESTTNHPTPWRKDAGVDQPNVLIEDHFTRSTLFTLDFFKRLAKFSLIGVFALGITGWTVFEGVHMWVEHVELAADQDSEVCMWEWDHDAKWSGGQLGGTDPELGFKGRHAVRSAWIAENWGTGSGASVIRSSAFSGRRPKGAGGLNIIEARLEFAQNFMSVAISIAESRTASGKLRPQTMGELLARHASILERMGTRDTLFEARARYERVWAGLPAKDTDAARIALKLGDLDYRLEDFEDALAWWARTINLTQGTQQADISAPRLTQAVPSSPFAQRTLASTLVSLSAYYSTSGHLKQAQQLQESGLALLRSIPSPPSILAASPPQVLHSLYLLHRSSLLSIHLAEVLYALRAAPEQSIQWLARAAESSERVALALAGLPFTHPDAPGSAIPHPPASEASLVP
;
A
#
# COMPACT_ATOMS: atom_id res chain seq x y z
N MET A 1 30.12 -10.80 -15.23
CA MET A 1 30.12 -9.58 -16.07
C MET A 1 28.82 -8.85 -15.80
N LEU A 2 28.73 -7.93 -14.84
CA LEU A 2 29.37 -6.61 -14.86
C LEU A 2 29.21 -5.94 -16.24
N ARG A 3 28.07 -5.27 -16.44
CA ARG A 3 27.94 -4.14 -17.37
C ARG A 3 27.02 -3.13 -16.70
N ALA A 4 27.58 -2.07 -16.15
CA ALA A 4 28.18 -0.91 -16.82
C ALA A 4 27.21 0.24 -16.57
N LEU A 5 27.28 0.74 -15.33
CA LEU A 5 26.77 2.04 -14.95
C LEU A 5 27.47 3.08 -15.80
N THR A 6 26.82 3.51 -16.88
CA THR A 6 27.08 4.81 -17.48
C THR A 6 26.72 5.84 -16.42
N LYS A 7 27.77 6.34 -15.75
CA LYS A 7 27.71 7.50 -14.86
C LYS A 7 27.08 8.66 -15.61
N LEU A 8 25.80 8.93 -15.33
CA LEU A 8 25.25 10.27 -15.50
C LEU A 8 25.81 11.13 -14.36
N PRO A 9 26.23 12.37 -14.62
CA PRO A 9 26.77 13.24 -13.59
C PRO A 9 25.66 13.57 -12.59
N THR A 10 25.75 12.98 -11.41
CA THR A 10 25.04 13.42 -10.23
C THR A 10 25.56 14.80 -9.85
N HIS A 11 24.93 15.85 -10.38
CA HIS A 11 24.95 17.13 -9.70
C HIS A 11 24.17 16.95 -8.41
N SER A 12 24.91 16.58 -7.35
CA SER A 12 24.45 16.71 -5.98
C SER A 12 24.07 18.16 -5.75
N LEU A 13 22.78 18.46 -5.74
CA LEU A 13 22.28 19.64 -5.06
C LEU A 13 22.51 19.39 -3.57
N ARG A 14 23.71 19.79 -3.13
CA ARG A 14 24.08 19.96 -1.73
C ARG A 14 23.08 20.96 -1.16
N ILE A 15 22.05 20.44 -0.49
CA ILE A 15 21.17 21.26 0.36
C ILE A 15 22.08 21.82 1.44
N CYS A 16 22.44 23.09 1.28
CA CYS A 16 23.15 23.83 2.32
C CYS A 16 22.25 23.89 3.56
N PRO A 17 22.81 23.75 4.77
CA PRO A 17 22.06 24.05 5.97
C PRO A 17 21.61 25.51 5.96
N PRO A 18 20.49 25.86 6.62
CA PRO A 18 20.03 27.24 6.69
C PRO A 18 21.13 28.11 7.28
N ILE A 19 21.60 29.06 6.48
CA ILE A 19 22.54 30.09 6.90
C ILE A 19 21.85 30.89 8.00
N ALA A 20 22.38 30.77 9.22
CA ALA A 20 22.00 31.61 10.35
C ALA A 20 22.07 33.09 9.94
N PRO A 21 21.15 33.96 10.40
CA PRO A 21 21.15 35.36 10.03
C PRO A 21 22.46 36.01 10.46
N ARG A 22 23.32 36.28 9.47
CA ARG A 22 24.56 37.01 9.65
C ARG A 22 24.16 38.45 9.99
N HIS A 23 24.32 38.84 11.25
CA HIS A 23 24.21 40.23 11.68
C HIS A 23 25.05 41.10 10.75
N ARG A 24 24.37 41.87 9.89
CA ARG A 24 24.98 42.85 9.01
C ARG A 24 25.44 43.98 9.91
N ARG A 25 26.71 43.92 10.31
CA ARG A 25 27.41 45.01 11.00
C ARG A 25 27.35 46.22 10.06
N LEU A 26 26.54 47.21 10.43
CA LEU A 26 26.55 48.53 9.82
C LEU A 26 28.00 49.04 9.86
N LYS A 27 28.67 49.08 8.70
CA LYS A 27 29.81 49.96 8.52
C LYS A 27 29.22 51.36 8.42
N SER A 28 29.37 52.11 9.51
CA SER A 28 29.28 53.55 9.53
C SER A 28 30.31 54.08 8.53
N GLU A 29 29.85 54.48 7.35
CA GLU A 29 30.58 55.45 6.55
C GLU A 29 30.43 56.80 7.25
N SER A 30 31.53 57.19 7.89
CA SER A 30 31.82 58.55 8.32
C SER A 30 31.69 59.48 7.12
N THR A 31 30.48 60.01 6.92
CA THR A 31 30.24 61.14 6.04
C THR A 31 30.84 62.37 6.71
N THR A 32 31.96 62.81 6.17
CA THR A 32 32.60 64.08 6.50
C THR A 32 31.60 65.22 6.32
N ASN A 33 31.25 65.84 7.44
CA ASN A 33 30.44 67.05 7.51
C ASN A 33 31.06 68.17 6.67
N HIS A 34 30.46 68.48 5.52
CA HIS A 34 30.57 69.81 4.93
C HIS A 34 29.38 70.65 5.43
N PRO A 35 29.60 71.80 6.08
CA PRO A 35 28.51 72.66 6.51
C PRO A 35 27.85 73.31 5.30
N THR A 36 26.57 73.05 5.12
CA THR A 36 25.69 73.81 4.22
C THR A 36 25.62 75.26 4.70
N PRO A 37 25.82 76.26 3.81
CA PRO A 37 25.73 77.64 4.20
C PRO A 37 24.26 78.00 4.47
N TRP A 38 24.02 78.53 5.68
CA TRP A 38 22.79 79.20 6.07
C TRP A 38 22.54 80.40 5.15
N ARG A 39 21.46 80.36 4.36
CA ARG A 39 20.92 81.53 3.66
C ARG A 39 19.91 82.20 4.59
N LYS A 40 20.23 83.41 5.05
CA LYS A 40 19.29 84.35 5.67
C LYS A 40 18.83 85.38 4.64
N ASP A 41 17.62 85.86 4.92
CA ASP A 41 16.90 87.01 4.35
C ASP A 41 16.05 86.66 3.12
N ALA A 42 14.74 86.42 3.33
CA ALA A 42 13.67 87.39 3.59
C ALA A 42 13.08 87.90 2.26
N GLY A 43 11.84 87.48 1.99
CA GLY A 43 11.08 87.85 0.81
C GLY A 43 9.66 87.37 0.98
N VAL A 44 8.83 88.29 1.46
CA VAL A 44 7.37 88.26 1.52
C VAL A 44 6.80 87.67 0.22
N ASP A 45 6.03 86.59 0.35
CA ASP A 45 4.79 86.31 -0.39
C ASP A 45 4.39 84.86 -0.11
N GLN A 46 3.48 84.67 0.84
CA GLN A 46 2.63 83.49 0.90
C GLN A 46 1.51 83.66 -0.12
N PRO A 47 1.46 82.89 -1.22
CA PRO A 47 0.18 82.43 -1.71
C PRO A 47 -0.17 81.18 -0.91
N ASN A 48 -1.45 81.09 -0.51
CA ASN A 48 -2.08 79.91 0.06
C ASN A 48 -1.46 78.63 -0.52
N VAL A 49 -0.72 77.91 0.32
CA VAL A 49 -0.35 76.52 0.07
C VAL A 49 -1.66 75.82 -0.22
N LEU A 50 -1.88 75.48 -1.48
CA LEU A 50 -3.00 74.67 -1.95
C LEU A 50 -2.92 73.36 -1.18
N ILE A 51 -3.65 73.30 -0.08
CA ILE A 51 -3.96 72.10 0.67
C ILE A 51 -4.51 71.02 -0.29
N GLU A 52 -5.13 71.46 -1.39
CA GLU A 52 -5.60 70.66 -2.53
C GLU A 52 -4.50 69.89 -3.29
N ASP A 53 -3.29 70.44 -3.45
CA ASP A 53 -2.19 69.77 -4.19
C ASP A 53 -1.54 68.63 -3.37
N HIS A 54 -1.55 68.74 -2.04
CA HIS A 54 -1.11 67.65 -1.16
C HIS A 54 -2.14 66.51 -1.10
N PHE A 55 -3.43 66.84 -1.09
CA PHE A 55 -4.50 65.84 -1.09
C PHE A 55 -4.60 65.12 -2.44
N THR A 56 -4.44 65.80 -3.57
CA THR A 56 -4.46 65.16 -4.89
C THR A 56 -3.25 64.26 -5.12
N ARG A 57 -2.03 64.68 -4.76
CA ARG A 57 -0.83 63.82 -4.85
C ARG A 57 -0.90 62.60 -3.94
N SER A 58 -1.41 62.76 -2.72
CA SER A 58 -1.59 61.62 -1.80
C SER A 58 -2.68 60.64 -2.28
N THR A 59 -3.74 61.15 -2.90
CA THR A 59 -4.81 60.33 -3.50
C THR A 59 -4.32 59.58 -4.74
N LEU A 60 -3.58 60.24 -5.64
CA LEU A 60 -2.98 59.61 -6.83
C LEU A 60 -1.97 58.52 -6.44
N PHE A 61 -1.12 58.79 -5.44
CA PHE A 61 -0.21 57.78 -4.91
C PHE A 61 -0.95 56.56 -4.34
N THR A 62 -2.04 56.80 -3.61
CA THR A 62 -2.86 55.74 -3.02
C THR A 62 -3.53 54.89 -4.11
N LEU A 63 -4.09 55.52 -5.15
CA LEU A 63 -4.67 54.82 -6.30
C LEU A 63 -3.65 54.00 -7.07
N ASP A 64 -2.45 54.55 -7.33
CA ASP A 64 -1.37 53.82 -8.00
C ASP A 64 -0.85 52.65 -7.16
N PHE A 65 -0.77 52.81 -5.84
CA PHE A 65 -0.43 51.73 -4.91
C PHE A 65 -1.46 50.60 -4.98
N PHE A 66 -2.76 50.91 -4.86
CA PHE A 66 -3.83 49.91 -4.94
C PHE A 66 -3.90 49.23 -6.32
N LYS A 67 -3.68 49.97 -7.41
CA LYS A 67 -3.61 49.42 -8.76
C LYS A 67 -2.46 48.43 -8.91
N ARG A 68 -1.27 48.76 -8.39
CA ARG A 68 -0.10 47.87 -8.40
C ARG A 68 -0.33 46.65 -7.51
N LEU A 69 -0.86 46.85 -6.30
CA LEU A 69 -1.21 45.78 -5.38
C LEU A 69 -2.20 44.81 -6.03
N ALA A 70 -3.31 45.30 -6.57
CA ALA A 70 -4.30 44.47 -7.25
C ALA A 70 -3.68 43.71 -8.44
N LYS A 71 -2.85 44.38 -9.25
CA LYS A 71 -2.14 43.73 -10.38
C LYS A 71 -1.23 42.60 -9.90
N PHE A 72 -0.38 42.84 -8.90
CA PHE A 72 0.55 41.82 -8.41
C PHE A 72 -0.14 40.71 -7.61
N SER A 73 -1.20 41.02 -6.86
CA SER A 73 -2.05 40.02 -6.21
C SER A 73 -2.74 39.12 -7.23
N LEU A 74 -3.29 39.69 -8.32
CA LEU A 74 -3.89 38.91 -9.40
C LEU A 74 -2.85 37.98 -10.05
N ILE A 75 -1.66 38.50 -10.38
CA ILE A 75 -0.55 37.70 -10.92
C ILE A 75 -0.16 36.59 -9.93
N GLY A 76 -0.07 36.90 -8.64
CA GLY A 76 0.24 35.94 -7.59
C GLY A 76 -0.79 34.81 -7.49
N VAL A 77 -2.08 35.14 -7.49
CA VAL A 77 -3.17 34.14 -7.46
C VAL A 77 -3.13 33.25 -8.69
N PHE A 78 -2.95 33.80 -9.90
CA PHE A 78 -2.84 33.00 -11.11
C PHE A 78 -1.58 32.13 -11.12
N ALA A 79 -0.42 32.67 -10.72
CA ALA A 79 0.83 31.92 -10.67
C ALA A 79 0.73 30.75 -9.68
N LEU A 80 0.17 30.99 -8.48
CA LEU A 80 -0.06 29.95 -7.48
C LEU A 80 -1.10 28.92 -7.96
N GLY A 81 -2.18 29.37 -8.58
CA GLY A 81 -3.22 28.49 -9.12
C GLY A 81 -2.70 27.58 -10.22
N ILE A 82 -1.96 28.12 -11.20
CA ILE A 82 -1.35 27.35 -12.29
C ILE A 82 -0.32 26.37 -11.72
N THR A 83 0.57 26.83 -10.84
CA THR A 83 1.60 25.96 -10.26
C THR A 83 0.98 24.82 -9.46
N GLY A 84 0.00 25.12 -8.61
CA GLY A 84 -0.73 24.12 -7.82
C GLY A 84 -1.45 23.11 -8.71
N TRP A 85 -2.16 23.58 -9.74
CA TRP A 85 -2.82 22.72 -10.72
C TRP A 85 -1.84 21.82 -11.47
N THR A 86 -0.72 22.37 -11.95
CA THR A 86 0.30 21.60 -12.68
C THR A 86 0.92 20.52 -11.79
N VAL A 87 1.22 20.83 -10.52
CA VAL A 87 1.74 19.83 -9.58
C VAL A 87 0.70 18.76 -9.30
N PHE A 88 -0.55 19.14 -9.05
CA PHE A 88 -1.65 18.21 -8.80
C PHE A 88 -1.88 17.24 -9.96
N GLU A 89 -2.04 17.75 -11.18
CA GLU A 89 -2.20 16.91 -12.38
C GLU A 89 -0.94 16.12 -12.71
N GLY A 90 0.24 16.72 -12.53
CA GLY A 90 1.53 16.06 -12.74
C GLY A 90 1.69 14.82 -11.86
N VAL A 91 1.31 14.91 -10.59
CA VAL A 91 1.27 13.76 -9.67
C VAL A 91 0.33 12.67 -10.18
N HIS A 92 -0.88 13.05 -10.60
CA HIS A 92 -1.83 12.09 -11.15
C HIS A 92 -1.33 11.43 -12.45
N MET A 93 -0.64 12.16 -13.32
CA MET A 93 -0.06 11.60 -14.53
C MET A 93 1.15 10.72 -14.24
N TRP A 94 1.96 11.04 -13.23
CA TRP A 94 3.02 10.16 -12.74
C TRP A 94 2.44 8.81 -12.30
N VAL A 95 1.43 8.84 -11.42
CA VAL A 95 0.79 7.60 -10.93
C VAL A 95 0.18 6.80 -12.07
N GLU A 96 -0.45 7.44 -13.05
CA GLU A 96 -1.03 6.74 -14.21
C GLU A 96 0.02 5.99 -15.04
N HIS A 97 1.15 6.62 -15.33
CA HIS A 97 2.11 6.13 -16.34
C HIS A 97 3.35 5.46 -15.76
N VAL A 98 3.57 5.60 -14.45
CA VAL A 98 4.71 4.99 -13.75
C VAL A 98 4.20 3.94 -12.78
N GLU A 99 3.40 4.36 -11.80
CA GLU A 99 3.03 3.49 -10.68
C GLU A 99 1.95 2.46 -11.02
N LEU A 100 1.05 2.81 -11.96
CA LEU A 100 0.00 1.93 -12.44
C LEU A 100 0.36 1.29 -13.79
N ALA A 101 1.54 1.54 -14.35
CA ALA A 101 1.94 0.96 -15.63
C ALA A 101 1.91 -0.57 -15.60
N ALA A 102 1.66 -1.20 -16.75
CA ALA A 102 1.73 -2.65 -16.84
C ALA A 102 3.16 -3.13 -16.60
N ASP A 103 3.30 -4.20 -15.83
CA ASP A 103 4.57 -4.91 -15.71
C ASP A 103 4.92 -5.54 -17.06
N GLN A 104 6.00 -5.06 -17.67
CA GLN A 104 6.53 -5.58 -18.94
C GLN A 104 7.65 -6.62 -18.73
N ASP A 105 8.02 -6.88 -17.48
CA ASP A 105 9.07 -7.83 -17.15
C ASP A 105 8.55 -9.27 -17.33
N SER A 106 9.14 -9.98 -18.29
CA SER A 106 8.80 -11.37 -18.58
C SER A 106 9.01 -12.30 -17.39
N GLU A 107 9.96 -12.00 -16.49
CA GLU A 107 10.18 -12.81 -15.29
C GLU A 107 9.06 -12.61 -14.27
N VAL A 108 8.56 -11.38 -14.10
CA VAL A 108 7.41 -11.07 -13.23
C VAL A 108 6.17 -11.82 -13.70
N CYS A 109 5.89 -11.80 -15.01
CA CYS A 109 4.79 -12.56 -15.60
C CYS A 109 4.98 -14.08 -15.48
N MET A 110 6.21 -14.58 -15.68
CA MET A 110 6.51 -16.01 -15.53
C MET A 110 6.24 -16.53 -14.10
N TRP A 111 6.50 -15.69 -13.09
CA TRP A 111 6.21 -15.99 -11.69
C TRP A 111 4.84 -15.46 -11.22
N GLU A 112 4.04 -14.94 -12.16
CA GLU A 112 2.65 -14.49 -11.98
C GLU A 112 2.49 -13.49 -10.83
N TRP A 113 3.45 -12.59 -10.64
CA TRP A 113 3.35 -11.53 -9.63
C TRP A 113 2.43 -10.38 -10.06
N ASP A 114 2.22 -10.23 -11.37
CA ASP A 114 1.30 -9.29 -11.99
C ASP A 114 -0.17 -9.55 -11.61
N HIS A 115 -0.51 -10.76 -11.16
CA HIS A 115 -1.85 -11.11 -10.67
C HIS A 115 -2.19 -10.51 -9.30
N ASP A 116 -1.20 -10.23 -8.45
CA ASP A 116 -1.42 -9.86 -7.05
C ASP A 116 -1.73 -8.34 -6.84
N ALA A 117 -1.59 -7.48 -7.87
CA ALA A 117 -1.59 -6.01 -7.69
C ALA A 117 -2.39 -5.17 -8.73
N LYS A 118 -3.45 -5.70 -9.34
CA LYS A 118 -4.25 -4.97 -10.37
C LYS A 118 -5.19 -3.92 -9.74
N TRP A 119 -5.27 -2.73 -10.36
CA TRP A 119 -6.11 -1.60 -9.87
C TRP A 119 -7.33 -1.28 -10.75
N SER A 120 -7.21 -1.30 -12.08
CA SER A 120 -8.34 -1.19 -13.06
C SER A 120 -7.91 -1.30 -14.52
N GLY A 121 -6.59 -1.24 -14.80
CA GLY A 121 -6.03 -1.25 -16.14
C GLY A 121 -5.90 -2.63 -16.81
N GLY A 122 -6.16 -3.71 -16.08
CA GLY A 122 -5.81 -5.07 -16.49
C GLY A 122 -4.37 -5.20 -17.00
N GLN A 123 -4.17 -6.05 -18.00
CA GLN A 123 -2.86 -6.31 -18.61
C GLN A 123 -2.23 -5.10 -19.31
N LEU A 124 -3.02 -4.08 -19.67
CA LEU A 124 -2.50 -2.86 -20.30
C LEU A 124 -1.96 -1.86 -19.27
N GLY A 125 -2.23 -2.07 -17.99
CA GLY A 125 -1.91 -1.12 -16.94
C GLY A 125 -2.74 0.16 -17.04
N GLY A 126 -2.35 1.12 -16.21
CA GLY A 126 -3.02 2.40 -15.99
C GLY A 126 -4.42 2.24 -15.39
N THR A 127 -5.26 3.22 -15.69
CA THR A 127 -6.68 3.21 -15.35
C THR A 127 -7.54 2.98 -16.58
N ASP A 128 -8.74 2.40 -16.43
CA ASP A 128 -9.70 2.30 -17.54
C ASP A 128 -10.08 3.70 -18.09
N PRO A 129 -9.75 4.03 -19.37
CA PRO A 129 -10.13 5.30 -19.97
C PRO A 129 -11.64 5.56 -19.91
N GLU A 130 -12.41 4.49 -19.94
CA GLU A 130 -13.87 4.51 -19.91
C GLU A 130 -14.43 4.84 -18.52
N LEU A 131 -13.61 5.01 -17.49
CA LEU A 131 -14.01 5.64 -16.22
C LEU A 131 -14.12 7.17 -16.34
N GLY A 132 -13.52 7.75 -17.38
CA GLY A 132 -13.44 9.20 -17.58
C GLY A 132 -12.58 9.90 -16.52
N PHE A 133 -12.46 11.22 -16.64
CA PHE A 133 -11.55 12.01 -15.81
C PHE A 133 -11.76 11.79 -14.31
N LYS A 134 -13.00 11.90 -13.82
CA LYS A 134 -13.31 11.77 -12.39
C LYS A 134 -13.01 10.36 -11.84
N GLY A 135 -13.41 9.31 -12.55
CA GLY A 135 -13.19 7.94 -12.10
C GLY A 135 -11.69 7.59 -12.08
N ARG A 136 -10.95 8.00 -13.12
CA ARG A 136 -9.49 7.82 -13.16
C ARG A 136 -8.76 8.61 -12.08
N HIS A 137 -9.17 9.85 -11.80
CA HIS A 137 -8.62 10.61 -10.66
C HIS A 137 -8.91 9.91 -9.34
N ALA A 138 -10.11 9.36 -9.16
CA ALA A 138 -10.46 8.65 -7.94
C ALA A 138 -9.59 7.39 -7.74
N VAL A 139 -9.44 6.54 -8.76
CA VAL A 139 -8.55 5.36 -8.66
C VAL A 139 -7.11 5.75 -8.31
N ARG A 140 -6.56 6.76 -8.98
CA ARG A 140 -5.21 7.25 -8.70
C ARG A 140 -5.08 7.89 -7.32
N SER A 141 -6.10 8.61 -6.86
CA SER A 141 -6.13 9.18 -5.50
C SER A 141 -6.17 8.09 -4.44
N ALA A 142 -6.89 6.99 -4.70
CA ALA A 142 -6.89 5.83 -3.82
C ALA A 142 -5.50 5.20 -3.74
N TRP A 143 -4.82 5.04 -4.88
CA TRP A 143 -3.44 4.56 -4.93
C TRP A 143 -2.48 5.47 -4.16
N ILE A 144 -2.57 6.79 -4.37
CA ILE A 144 -1.74 7.78 -3.66
C ILE A 144 -1.96 7.68 -2.15
N ALA A 145 -3.23 7.65 -1.71
CA ALA A 145 -3.54 7.57 -0.29
C ALA A 145 -2.95 6.30 0.34
N GLU A 146 -3.07 5.15 -0.33
CA GLU A 146 -2.62 3.87 0.20
C GLU A 146 -1.07 3.75 0.29
N ASN A 147 -0.38 4.22 -0.75
CA ASN A 147 1.07 4.00 -0.91
C ASN A 147 1.91 5.17 -0.38
N TRP A 148 1.50 6.41 -0.61
CA TRP A 148 2.22 7.61 -0.16
C TRP A 148 1.69 8.16 1.17
N GLY A 149 0.51 7.70 1.60
CA GLY A 149 -0.16 8.19 2.79
C GLY A 149 -0.87 9.53 2.57
N THR A 150 -1.33 10.12 3.67
CA THR A 150 -2.19 11.32 3.67
C THR A 150 -1.48 12.55 4.23
N GLY A 151 -0.15 12.51 4.37
CA GLY A 151 0.68 13.66 4.80
C GLY A 151 0.56 14.05 6.27
N SER A 152 -0.29 13.38 7.06
CA SER A 152 -0.36 13.54 8.52
C SER A 152 -0.67 12.18 9.12
N GLY A 153 0.16 11.69 10.04
CA GLY A 153 -0.01 10.41 10.75
C GLY A 153 -1.22 10.35 11.68
N ALA A 154 -2.25 11.16 11.41
CA ALA A 154 -3.51 11.14 12.13
C ALA A 154 -4.26 9.87 11.73
N SER A 155 -4.52 8.99 12.69
CA SER A 155 -5.60 8.01 12.57
C SER A 155 -6.94 8.76 12.57
N VAL A 156 -7.86 8.43 11.67
CA VAL A 156 -9.22 8.99 11.75
C VAL A 156 -9.98 8.17 12.77
N ILE A 157 -10.51 8.84 13.79
CA ILE A 157 -11.44 8.25 14.73
C ILE A 157 -12.81 8.27 14.07
N ARG A 158 -13.26 7.13 13.54
CA ARG A 158 -14.64 7.00 13.07
C ARG A 158 -15.54 6.94 14.30
N SER A 159 -16.19 8.06 14.65
CA SER A 159 -17.28 8.02 15.62
C SER A 159 -18.43 7.22 15.00
N SER A 160 -18.76 6.07 15.59
CA SER A 160 -19.93 5.26 15.25
C SER A 160 -21.26 5.94 15.64
N ALA A 161 -21.39 7.24 15.39
CA ALA A 161 -22.54 8.06 15.76
C ALA A 161 -23.68 8.00 14.72
N PHE A 162 -23.46 7.37 13.56
CA PHE A 162 -24.45 7.32 12.47
C PHE A 162 -25.10 5.95 12.21
N SER A 163 -24.71 4.89 12.94
CA SER A 163 -25.46 3.62 12.94
C SER A 163 -26.33 3.54 14.20
N GLY A 164 -27.58 4.00 14.08
CA GLY A 164 -28.57 4.12 15.16
C GLY A 164 -29.04 2.82 15.82
N ARG A 165 -28.24 1.75 15.82
CA ARG A 165 -28.49 0.53 16.61
C ARG A 165 -27.17 -0.12 17.00
N ARG A 166 -26.72 0.10 18.23
CA ARG A 166 -25.91 -0.90 18.94
C ARG A 166 -26.37 -1.07 20.40
N PRO A 167 -26.28 -2.30 20.94
CA PRO A 167 -26.49 -2.57 22.36
C PRO A 167 -25.35 -1.95 23.18
N LYS A 168 -25.68 -1.54 24.41
CA LYS A 168 -24.72 -1.08 25.44
C LYS A 168 -23.63 -2.15 25.67
N GLY A 169 -22.34 -1.80 25.50
CA GLY A 169 -21.28 -2.65 26.08
C GLY A 169 -19.84 -2.58 25.54
N ALA A 170 -19.56 -1.99 24.37
CA ALA A 170 -18.17 -1.98 23.86
C ALA A 170 -17.81 -0.64 23.21
N GLY A 171 -17.37 0.31 24.04
CA GLY A 171 -16.76 1.56 23.60
C GLY A 171 -15.31 1.35 23.15
N GLY A 172 -15.10 0.60 22.07
CA GLY A 172 -13.82 0.52 21.39
C GLY A 172 -13.76 1.58 20.29
N LEU A 173 -12.86 2.56 20.44
CA LEU A 173 -12.50 3.44 19.32
C LEU A 173 -11.84 2.55 18.25
N ASN A 174 -12.54 2.27 17.16
CA ASN A 174 -11.92 1.61 16.01
C ASN A 174 -11.01 2.64 15.33
N ILE A 175 -9.74 2.62 15.71
CA ILE A 175 -8.70 3.46 15.12
C ILE A 175 -8.39 2.88 13.76
N ILE A 176 -8.89 3.53 12.70
CA ILE A 176 -8.59 3.16 11.33
C ILE A 176 -7.47 4.08 10.83
N GLU A 177 -6.49 3.51 10.15
CA GLU A 177 -5.46 4.30 9.49
C GLU A 177 -6.10 5.24 8.47
N ALA A 178 -5.83 6.55 8.55
CA ALA A 178 -6.45 7.54 7.66
C ALA A 178 -6.29 7.18 6.18
N ARG A 179 -5.12 6.67 5.78
CA ARG A 179 -4.87 6.24 4.40
C ARG A 179 -5.91 5.26 3.86
N LEU A 180 -6.37 4.33 4.69
CA LEU A 180 -7.37 3.34 4.27
C LEU A 180 -8.75 3.97 4.10
N GLU A 181 -9.12 4.91 4.97
CA GLU A 181 -10.39 5.64 4.86
C GLU A 181 -10.43 6.54 3.62
N PHE A 182 -9.35 7.29 3.35
CA PHE A 182 -9.26 8.09 2.13
C PHE A 182 -9.28 7.20 0.88
N ALA A 183 -8.52 6.10 0.87
CA ALA A 183 -8.50 5.17 -0.25
C ALA A 183 -9.89 4.54 -0.49
N GLN A 184 -10.58 4.12 0.57
CA GLN A 184 -11.94 3.58 0.51
C GLN A 184 -12.94 4.59 -0.05
N ASN A 185 -12.88 5.85 0.38
CA ASN A 185 -13.74 6.93 -0.14
C ASN A 185 -13.51 7.16 -1.64
N PHE A 186 -12.25 7.23 -2.08
CA PHE A 186 -11.94 7.38 -3.50
C PHE A 186 -12.36 6.16 -4.33
N MET A 187 -12.15 4.94 -3.84
CA MET A 187 -12.61 3.73 -4.52
C MET A 187 -14.13 3.67 -4.64
N SER A 188 -14.86 4.12 -3.62
CA SER A 188 -16.32 4.21 -3.67
C SER A 188 -16.79 5.15 -4.80
N VAL A 189 -16.13 6.30 -4.97
CA VAL A 189 -16.40 7.22 -6.10
C VAL A 189 -16.11 6.55 -7.44
N ALA A 190 -14.97 5.86 -7.57
CA ALA A 190 -14.61 5.15 -8.80
C ALA A 190 -15.63 4.06 -9.16
N ILE A 191 -16.06 3.27 -8.17
CA ILE A 191 -17.05 2.19 -8.36
C ILE A 191 -18.42 2.77 -8.74
N SER A 192 -18.87 3.82 -8.07
CA SER A 192 -20.15 4.47 -8.42
C SER A 192 -20.16 4.97 -9.88
N ILE A 193 -19.05 5.57 -10.33
CA ILE A 193 -18.89 5.97 -11.73
C ILE A 193 -18.88 4.73 -12.63
N ALA A 194 -18.15 3.68 -12.26
CA ALA A 194 -18.08 2.46 -13.04
C ALA A 194 -19.48 1.82 -13.20
N GLU A 195 -20.26 1.71 -12.13
CA GLU A 195 -21.62 1.14 -12.17
C GLU A 195 -22.53 1.89 -13.15
N SER A 196 -22.48 3.23 -13.12
CA SER A 196 -23.25 4.05 -14.05
C SER A 196 -22.86 3.82 -15.52
N ARG A 197 -21.61 3.39 -15.77
CA ARG A 197 -21.06 3.16 -17.11
C ARG A 197 -21.12 1.70 -17.54
N THR A 198 -21.26 0.75 -16.62
CA THR A 198 -21.49 -0.66 -16.96
C THR A 198 -22.72 -0.82 -17.84
N ALA A 199 -23.80 -0.07 -17.57
CA ALA A 199 -25.00 -0.06 -18.40
C ALA A 199 -24.76 0.37 -19.85
N SER A 200 -23.72 1.16 -20.11
CA SER A 200 -23.36 1.60 -21.46
C SER A 200 -22.52 0.58 -22.24
N GLY A 201 -22.05 -0.50 -21.58
CA GLY A 201 -21.20 -1.52 -22.19
C GLY A 201 -19.81 -1.05 -22.61
N LYS A 202 -19.40 0.17 -22.24
CA LYS A 202 -18.13 0.77 -22.66
C LYS A 202 -16.94 0.35 -21.80
N LEU A 203 -17.18 0.07 -20.51
CA LEU A 203 -16.11 -0.36 -19.60
C LEU A 203 -15.49 -1.67 -20.07
N ARG A 204 -14.19 -1.83 -19.83
CA ARG A 204 -13.55 -3.12 -20.05
C ARG A 204 -14.15 -4.18 -19.12
N PRO A 205 -14.31 -5.44 -19.58
CA PRO A 205 -14.99 -6.48 -18.80
C PRO A 205 -14.40 -6.69 -17.39
N GLN A 206 -13.07 -6.60 -17.27
CA GLN A 206 -12.35 -6.79 -16.01
C GLN A 206 -12.42 -5.59 -15.05
N THR A 207 -12.70 -4.38 -15.54
CA THR A 207 -12.59 -3.13 -14.75
C THR A 207 -13.43 -3.17 -13.48
N MET A 208 -14.68 -3.63 -13.60
CA MET A 208 -15.57 -3.70 -12.44
C MET A 208 -15.06 -4.71 -11.40
N GLY A 209 -14.61 -5.88 -11.85
CA GLY A 209 -14.05 -6.92 -10.98
C GLY A 209 -12.80 -6.43 -10.23
N GLU A 210 -11.88 -5.80 -10.95
CA GLU A 210 -10.63 -5.25 -10.38
C GLU A 210 -10.91 -4.15 -9.35
N LEU A 211 -11.80 -3.20 -9.66
CA LEU A 211 -12.17 -2.13 -8.72
C LEU A 211 -12.83 -2.68 -7.45
N LEU A 212 -13.74 -3.65 -7.60
CA LEU A 212 -14.41 -4.30 -6.47
C LEU A 212 -13.43 -5.10 -5.61
N ALA A 213 -12.55 -5.90 -6.22
CA ALA A 213 -11.54 -6.67 -5.51
C ALA A 213 -10.56 -5.76 -4.75
N ARG A 214 -10.14 -4.64 -5.36
CA ARG A 214 -9.25 -3.66 -4.70
C ARG A 214 -9.95 -2.98 -3.53
N HIS A 215 -11.19 -2.57 -3.71
CA HIS A 215 -11.98 -1.96 -2.63
C HIS A 215 -12.21 -2.95 -1.48
N ALA A 216 -12.52 -4.21 -1.78
CA ALA A 216 -12.68 -5.25 -0.78
C ALA A 216 -11.39 -5.48 0.03
N SER A 217 -10.22 -5.48 -0.63
CA SER A 217 -8.92 -5.58 0.03
C SER A 217 -8.63 -4.42 0.99
N ILE A 218 -9.00 -3.19 0.62
CA ILE A 218 -8.88 -2.02 1.51
C ILE A 218 -9.79 -2.19 2.73
N LEU A 219 -11.05 -2.58 2.52
CA LEU A 219 -12.03 -2.81 3.59
C LEU A 219 -11.63 -3.95 4.54
N GLU A 220 -11.01 -5.02 4.00
CA GLU A 220 -10.46 -6.15 4.75
C GLU A 220 -9.36 -5.70 5.72
N ARG A 221 -8.50 -4.77 5.29
CA ARG A 221 -7.41 -4.16 6.08
C ARG A 221 -7.91 -3.18 7.13
N MET A 222 -9.03 -2.49 6.90
CA MET A 222 -9.68 -1.67 7.92
C MET A 222 -10.15 -2.52 9.12
N GLY A 223 -10.55 -3.76 8.85
CA GLY A 223 -10.71 -4.81 9.87
C GLY A 223 -11.88 -4.66 10.85
N THR A 224 -12.73 -3.64 10.69
CA THR A 224 -13.95 -3.50 11.50
C THR A 224 -15.05 -4.43 11.00
N ARG A 225 -15.94 -4.91 11.89
CA ARG A 225 -17.04 -5.82 11.50
C ARG A 225 -17.86 -5.31 10.30
N ASP A 226 -18.21 -4.03 10.29
CA ASP A 226 -19.00 -3.43 9.21
C ASP A 226 -18.24 -3.44 7.87
N THR A 227 -16.93 -3.16 7.89
CA THR A 227 -16.10 -3.19 6.67
C THR A 227 -15.85 -4.61 6.18
N LEU A 228 -15.81 -5.60 7.07
CA LEU A 228 -15.69 -7.01 6.69
C LEU A 228 -16.93 -7.54 5.99
N PHE A 229 -18.13 -7.18 6.46
CA PHE A 229 -19.38 -7.48 5.75
C PHE A 229 -19.41 -6.84 4.35
N GLU A 230 -18.99 -5.57 4.24
CA GLU A 230 -18.92 -4.93 2.93
C GLU A 230 -17.87 -5.60 2.04
N ALA A 231 -16.68 -5.92 2.56
CA ALA A 231 -15.63 -6.62 1.81
C ALA A 231 -16.13 -7.97 1.26
N ARG A 232 -16.84 -8.76 2.07
CA ARG A 232 -17.46 -10.02 1.65
C ARG A 232 -18.40 -9.81 0.47
N ALA A 233 -19.36 -8.87 0.60
CA ALA A 233 -20.31 -8.57 -0.46
C ALA A 233 -19.62 -8.13 -1.78
N ARG A 234 -18.52 -7.38 -1.69
CA ARG A 234 -17.73 -6.99 -2.87
C ARG A 234 -17.05 -8.21 -3.50
N TYR A 235 -16.40 -9.07 -2.73
CA TYR A 235 -15.77 -10.28 -3.26
C TYR A 235 -16.77 -11.30 -3.80
N GLU A 236 -17.97 -11.43 -3.21
CA GLU A 236 -19.05 -12.26 -3.75
C GLU A 236 -19.50 -11.77 -5.13
N ARG A 237 -19.58 -10.44 -5.31
CA ARG A 237 -19.87 -9.85 -6.62
C ARG A 237 -18.76 -10.08 -7.63
N VAL A 238 -17.49 -10.03 -7.21
CA VAL A 238 -16.35 -10.40 -8.07
C VAL A 238 -16.46 -11.88 -8.46
N TRP A 239 -16.68 -12.77 -7.48
CA TRP A 239 -16.84 -14.20 -7.68
C TRP A 239 -17.94 -14.54 -8.70
N ALA A 240 -19.10 -13.87 -8.62
CA ALA A 240 -20.21 -14.07 -9.55
C ALA A 240 -19.86 -13.73 -11.01
N GLY A 241 -18.84 -12.91 -11.25
CA GLY A 241 -18.36 -12.53 -12.58
C GLY A 241 -17.18 -13.35 -13.10
N LEU A 242 -16.58 -14.23 -12.27
CA LEU A 242 -15.40 -14.99 -12.65
C LEU A 242 -15.75 -16.34 -13.29
N PRO A 243 -14.92 -16.83 -14.24
CA PRO A 243 -15.09 -18.17 -14.80
C PRO A 243 -14.74 -19.24 -13.75
N ALA A 244 -15.50 -20.35 -13.76
CA ALA A 244 -15.45 -21.38 -12.71
C ALA A 244 -14.12 -22.16 -12.56
N LYS A 245 -13.17 -22.02 -13.50
CA LYS A 245 -11.88 -22.73 -13.49
C LYS A 245 -10.66 -21.78 -13.44
N ASP A 246 -10.88 -20.53 -13.06
CA ASP A 246 -9.82 -19.54 -13.04
C ASP A 246 -8.97 -19.62 -11.76
N THR A 247 -7.68 -19.34 -11.90
CA THR A 247 -6.77 -19.20 -10.74
C THR A 247 -7.13 -17.97 -9.91
N ASP A 248 -7.60 -16.90 -10.56
CA ASP A 248 -8.13 -15.70 -9.89
C ASP A 248 -9.37 -16.06 -9.04
N ALA A 249 -10.22 -16.97 -9.52
CA ALA A 249 -11.35 -17.47 -8.73
C ALA A 249 -10.86 -18.16 -7.45
N ALA A 250 -9.81 -18.97 -7.52
CA ALA A 250 -9.24 -19.61 -6.33
C ALA A 250 -8.78 -18.60 -5.27
N ARG A 251 -8.19 -17.49 -5.70
CA ARG A 251 -7.77 -16.38 -4.83
C ARG A 251 -8.96 -15.66 -4.20
N ILE A 252 -10.02 -15.39 -4.95
CA ILE A 252 -11.25 -14.79 -4.42
C ILE A 252 -11.94 -15.74 -3.42
N ALA A 253 -12.00 -17.04 -3.72
CA ALA A 253 -12.52 -18.04 -2.80
C ALA A 253 -11.73 -18.08 -1.47
N LEU A 254 -10.40 -17.95 -1.51
CA LEU A 254 -9.57 -17.84 -0.31
C LEU A 254 -9.98 -16.62 0.52
N LYS A 255 -10.11 -15.46 -0.14
CA LYS A 255 -10.51 -14.21 0.51
C LYS A 255 -11.89 -14.29 1.16
N LEU A 256 -12.85 -14.93 0.50
CA LEU A 256 -14.17 -15.18 1.07
C LEU A 256 -14.09 -16.09 2.30
N GLY A 257 -13.33 -17.17 2.24
CA GLY A 257 -13.13 -18.05 3.41
C GLY A 257 -12.49 -17.34 4.61
N ASP A 258 -11.47 -16.52 4.36
CA ASP A 258 -10.81 -15.74 5.43
C ASP A 258 -11.75 -14.68 6.03
N LEU A 259 -12.64 -14.07 5.22
CA LEU A 259 -13.63 -13.11 5.70
C LEU A 259 -14.75 -13.79 6.50
N ASP A 260 -15.26 -14.93 6.02
CA ASP A 260 -16.30 -15.69 6.70
C ASP A 260 -15.81 -16.19 8.06
N TYR A 261 -14.57 -16.66 8.13
CA TYR A 261 -13.94 -17.01 9.41
C TYR A 261 -13.90 -15.82 10.39
N ARG A 262 -13.51 -14.63 9.92
CA ARG A 262 -13.45 -13.41 10.74
C ARG A 262 -14.83 -12.86 11.11
N LEU A 263 -15.87 -13.24 10.38
CA LEU A 263 -17.27 -12.91 10.66
C LEU A 263 -17.96 -13.95 11.56
N GLU A 264 -17.25 -15.02 11.92
CA GLU A 264 -17.72 -16.17 12.72
C GLU A 264 -18.65 -17.14 11.96
N ASP A 265 -18.61 -17.10 10.62
CA ASP A 265 -19.38 -17.96 9.73
C ASP A 265 -18.54 -19.19 9.32
N PHE A 266 -18.25 -20.07 10.28
CA PHE A 266 -17.23 -21.12 10.15
C PHE A 266 -17.53 -22.18 9.08
N GLU A 267 -18.78 -22.57 8.88
CA GLU A 267 -19.19 -23.56 7.87
C GLU A 267 -18.95 -23.03 6.45
N ASP A 268 -19.32 -21.77 6.20
CA ASP A 268 -19.07 -21.10 4.92
C ASP A 268 -17.55 -20.96 4.68
N ALA A 269 -16.80 -20.60 5.71
CA ALA A 269 -15.34 -20.50 5.64
C ALA A 269 -14.68 -21.82 5.20
N LEU A 270 -15.09 -22.94 5.80
CA LEU A 270 -14.62 -24.28 5.43
C LEU A 270 -14.96 -24.63 3.98
N ALA A 271 -16.19 -24.35 3.54
CA ALA A 271 -16.61 -24.60 2.16
C ALA A 271 -15.80 -23.78 1.15
N TRP A 272 -15.49 -22.51 1.47
CA TRP A 272 -14.67 -21.65 0.63
C TRP A 272 -13.22 -22.10 0.55
N TRP A 273 -12.59 -22.45 1.68
CA TRP A 273 -11.23 -22.99 1.67
C TRP A 273 -11.13 -24.33 0.94
N ALA A 274 -12.13 -25.21 1.10
CA ALA A 274 -12.22 -26.45 0.31
C ALA A 274 -12.31 -26.17 -1.19
N ARG A 275 -13.14 -25.19 -1.57
CA ARG A 275 -13.26 -24.73 -2.97
C ARG A 275 -11.92 -24.18 -3.50
N THR A 276 -11.18 -23.41 -2.72
CA THR A 276 -9.84 -22.94 -3.12
C THR A 276 -8.87 -24.09 -3.35
N ILE A 277 -8.83 -25.09 -2.47
CA ILE A 277 -7.95 -26.26 -2.65
C ILE A 277 -8.32 -27.00 -3.96
N ASN A 278 -9.61 -27.22 -4.20
CA ASN A 278 -10.06 -27.88 -5.43
C ASN A 278 -9.69 -27.11 -6.70
N LEU A 279 -9.84 -25.78 -6.70
CA LEU A 279 -9.48 -24.93 -7.83
C LEU A 279 -7.97 -24.88 -8.07
N THR A 280 -7.16 -24.76 -7.02
CA THR A 280 -5.70 -24.72 -7.14
C THR A 280 -5.10 -26.07 -7.54
N GLN A 281 -5.69 -27.19 -7.12
CA GLN A 281 -5.22 -28.54 -7.45
C GLN A 281 -5.92 -29.15 -8.67
N GLY A 282 -6.85 -28.42 -9.31
CA GLY A 282 -7.58 -28.89 -10.49
C GLY A 282 -8.48 -30.12 -10.25
N THR A 283 -8.87 -30.38 -9.00
CA THR A 283 -9.65 -31.57 -8.62
C THR A 283 -11.14 -31.25 -8.72
N GLN A 284 -11.89 -32.01 -9.53
CA GLN A 284 -13.36 -31.96 -9.55
C GLN A 284 -13.92 -32.81 -8.42
N GLN A 285 -13.86 -32.31 -7.19
CA GLN A 285 -14.42 -32.98 -6.03
C GLN A 285 -15.95 -32.79 -6.02
N ALA A 286 -16.73 -33.88 -5.95
CA ALA A 286 -18.19 -33.84 -5.87
C ALA A 286 -18.72 -33.36 -4.50
N ASP A 287 -17.87 -33.42 -3.46
CA ASP A 287 -18.20 -33.00 -2.09
C ASP A 287 -17.29 -31.83 -1.69
N ILE A 288 -17.84 -30.63 -1.67
CA ILE A 288 -17.15 -29.36 -1.35
C ILE A 288 -17.14 -29.12 0.17
N SER A 289 -17.83 -29.96 0.96
CA SER A 289 -18.13 -29.70 2.37
C SER A 289 -16.93 -29.88 3.29
N ALA A 290 -15.87 -30.58 2.84
CA ALA A 290 -14.69 -30.85 3.64
C ALA A 290 -13.39 -30.57 2.86
N PRO A 291 -12.48 -29.74 3.38
CA PRO A 291 -11.16 -29.53 2.79
C PRO A 291 -10.37 -30.84 2.72
N ARG A 292 -9.91 -31.21 1.52
CA ARG A 292 -9.05 -32.38 1.31
C ARG A 292 -7.91 -32.02 0.39
N LEU A 293 -6.69 -32.31 0.84
CA LEU A 293 -5.48 -32.08 0.07
C LEU A 293 -5.16 -33.31 -0.78
N THR A 294 -4.88 -33.08 -2.06
CA THR A 294 -4.16 -34.05 -2.88
C THR A 294 -2.65 -33.82 -2.72
N GLN A 295 -1.83 -34.83 -3.02
CA GLN A 295 -0.36 -34.69 -3.04
C GLN A 295 0.15 -33.99 -4.32
N ALA A 296 -0.74 -33.54 -5.21
CA ALA A 296 -0.37 -32.87 -6.44
C ALA A 296 -0.04 -31.38 -6.19
N VAL A 297 1.14 -30.97 -6.65
CA VAL A 297 1.59 -29.57 -6.61
C VAL A 297 0.91 -28.81 -7.75
N PRO A 298 0.26 -27.65 -7.49
CA PRO A 298 -0.25 -26.79 -8.56
C PRO A 298 0.86 -26.35 -9.52
N SER A 299 0.59 -26.31 -10.82
CA SER A 299 1.58 -25.92 -11.83
C SER A 299 1.87 -24.42 -11.84
N SER A 300 0.90 -23.58 -11.50
CA SER A 300 1.01 -22.12 -11.49
C SER A 300 1.64 -21.62 -10.17
N PRO A 301 2.68 -20.77 -10.20
CA PRO A 301 3.22 -20.12 -9.00
C PRO A 301 2.18 -19.35 -8.17
N PHE A 302 1.23 -18.67 -8.82
CA PHE A 302 0.13 -17.98 -8.15
C PHE A 302 -0.82 -18.95 -7.44
N ALA A 303 -1.15 -20.08 -8.09
CA ALA A 303 -1.94 -21.15 -7.48
C ALA A 303 -1.21 -21.79 -6.29
N GLN A 304 0.11 -21.99 -6.38
CA GLN A 304 0.93 -22.47 -5.26
C GLN A 304 0.91 -21.49 -4.07
N ARG A 305 1.09 -20.18 -4.31
CA ARG A 305 1.01 -19.15 -3.25
C ARG A 305 -0.38 -19.08 -2.63
N THR A 306 -1.42 -19.20 -3.45
CA THR A 306 -2.81 -19.23 -2.99
C THR A 306 -3.06 -20.44 -2.10
N LEU A 307 -2.70 -21.65 -2.56
CA LEU A 307 -2.81 -22.88 -1.78
C LEU A 307 -2.05 -22.80 -0.46
N ALA A 308 -0.80 -22.32 -0.47
CA ALA A 308 0.02 -22.15 0.73
C ALA A 308 -0.65 -21.22 1.75
N SER A 309 -1.36 -20.19 1.28
CA SER A 309 -2.11 -19.27 2.15
C SER A 309 -3.35 -19.95 2.74
N THR A 310 -4.11 -20.68 1.92
CA THR A 310 -5.27 -21.47 2.37
C THR A 310 -4.89 -22.49 3.44
N LEU A 311 -3.76 -23.18 3.27
CA LEU A 311 -3.25 -24.13 4.25
C LEU A 311 -2.99 -23.47 5.61
N VAL A 312 -2.43 -22.25 5.62
CA VAL A 312 -2.18 -21.51 6.86
C VAL A 312 -3.50 -21.10 7.52
N SER A 313 -4.47 -20.54 6.77
CA SER A 313 -5.78 -20.17 7.30
C SER A 313 -6.52 -21.38 7.89
N LEU A 314 -6.59 -22.49 7.14
CA LEU A 314 -7.24 -23.71 7.58
C LEU A 314 -6.53 -24.37 8.77
N SER A 315 -5.19 -24.30 8.80
CA SER A 315 -4.40 -24.78 9.92
C SER A 315 -4.68 -23.98 11.20
N ALA A 316 -4.76 -22.65 11.10
CA ALA A 316 -5.12 -21.78 12.22
C ALA A 316 -6.54 -22.11 12.72
N TYR A 317 -7.50 -22.29 11.80
CA TYR A 317 -8.86 -22.70 12.14
C TYR A 317 -8.88 -24.02 12.93
N TYR A 318 -8.33 -25.11 12.40
CA TYR A 318 -8.39 -26.40 13.11
C TYR A 318 -7.62 -26.39 14.45
N SER A 319 -6.52 -25.65 14.53
CA SER A 319 -5.74 -25.53 15.77
C SER A 319 -6.52 -24.79 16.87
N THR A 320 -7.23 -23.72 16.50
CA THR A 320 -7.98 -22.88 17.46
C THR A 320 -9.36 -23.44 17.81
N SER A 321 -10.00 -24.16 16.89
CA SER A 321 -11.32 -24.79 17.09
C SER A 321 -11.26 -26.13 17.83
N GLY A 322 -10.09 -26.58 18.28
CA GLY A 322 -9.92 -27.83 19.03
C GLY A 322 -9.88 -29.11 18.18
N HIS A 323 -9.88 -29.00 16.86
CA HIS A 323 -9.75 -30.13 15.91
C HIS A 323 -8.28 -30.53 15.73
N LEU A 324 -7.59 -30.83 16.84
CA LEU A 324 -6.14 -30.97 16.88
C LEU A 324 -5.61 -32.11 15.99
N LYS A 325 -6.35 -33.21 15.84
CA LYS A 325 -5.93 -34.33 14.98
C LYS A 325 -6.04 -33.99 13.50
N GLN A 326 -7.11 -33.29 13.10
CA GLN A 326 -7.24 -32.77 11.75
C GLN A 326 -6.17 -31.71 11.47
N ALA A 327 -5.90 -30.82 12.44
CA ALA A 327 -4.83 -29.83 12.34
C ALA A 327 -3.47 -30.48 12.08
N GLN A 328 -3.10 -31.49 12.89
CA GLN A 328 -1.85 -32.22 12.73
C GLN A 328 -1.72 -32.84 11.33
N GLN A 329 -2.74 -33.57 10.87
CA GLN A 329 -2.73 -34.21 9.56
C GLN A 329 -2.61 -33.20 8.42
N LEU A 330 -3.35 -32.09 8.50
CA LEU A 330 -3.28 -31.00 7.53
C LEU A 330 -1.90 -30.35 7.50
N GLN A 331 -1.32 -30.06 8.66
CA GLN A 331 -0.01 -29.42 8.77
C GLN A 331 1.11 -30.32 8.24
N GLU A 332 1.13 -31.60 8.60
CA GLU A 332 2.13 -32.56 8.11
C GLU A 332 2.03 -32.75 6.59
N SER A 333 0.82 -32.97 6.07
CA SER A 333 0.59 -33.12 4.63
C SER A 333 0.87 -31.84 3.85
N GLY A 334 0.46 -30.67 4.38
CA GLY A 334 0.75 -29.37 3.82
C GLY A 334 2.24 -29.06 3.77
N LEU A 335 2.98 -29.36 4.85
CA LEU A 335 4.44 -29.20 4.88
C LEU A 335 5.14 -30.13 3.88
N ALA A 336 4.69 -31.38 3.76
CA ALA A 336 5.23 -32.30 2.77
C ALA A 336 5.00 -31.80 1.34
N LEU A 337 3.80 -31.28 1.06
CA LEU A 337 3.44 -30.71 -0.25
C LEU A 337 4.23 -29.45 -0.57
N LEU A 338 4.35 -28.50 0.36
CA LEU A 338 5.10 -27.25 0.10
C LEU A 338 6.60 -27.50 -0.08
N ARG A 339 7.16 -28.51 0.61
CA ARG A 339 8.57 -28.90 0.46
C ARG A 339 8.87 -29.67 -0.82
N SER A 340 7.87 -30.23 -1.50
CA SER A 340 8.08 -30.88 -2.80
C SER A 340 8.12 -29.88 -3.96
N ILE A 341 7.76 -28.62 -3.73
CA ILE A 341 7.86 -27.54 -4.72
C ILE A 341 9.35 -27.24 -4.97
N PRO A 342 9.82 -27.28 -6.23
CA PRO A 342 11.22 -27.00 -6.56
C PRO A 342 11.66 -25.62 -6.07
N SER A 343 12.73 -25.58 -5.29
CA SER A 343 13.40 -24.35 -4.87
C SER A 343 14.69 -24.16 -5.66
N PRO A 344 15.11 -22.91 -5.93
CA PRO A 344 16.37 -22.66 -6.62
C PRO A 344 17.56 -23.17 -5.79
N PRO A 345 18.62 -23.69 -6.43
CA PRO A 345 19.78 -24.25 -5.73
C PRO A 345 20.58 -23.18 -4.96
N SER A 346 20.50 -21.92 -5.38
CA SER A 346 21.08 -20.77 -4.70
C SER A 346 20.28 -19.53 -5.02
N ILE A 347 20.12 -18.65 -4.03
CA ILE A 347 19.46 -17.34 -4.17
C ILE A 347 20.19 -16.48 -5.22
N LEU A 348 21.52 -16.59 -5.32
CA LEU A 348 22.33 -15.82 -6.27
C LEU A 348 22.15 -16.25 -7.73
N ALA A 349 21.65 -17.45 -7.96
CA ALA A 349 21.45 -18.02 -9.30
C ALA A 349 20.01 -17.85 -9.82
N ALA A 350 19.09 -17.40 -8.97
CA ALA A 350 17.68 -17.25 -9.28
C ALA A 350 17.33 -15.80 -9.58
N SER A 351 16.29 -15.59 -10.37
CA SER A 351 15.77 -14.23 -10.60
C SER A 351 15.08 -13.67 -9.34
N PRO A 352 15.01 -12.35 -9.16
CA PRO A 352 14.32 -11.76 -8.01
C PRO A 352 12.86 -12.23 -7.84
N PRO A 353 12.03 -12.32 -8.90
CA PRO A 353 10.67 -12.86 -8.79
C PRO A 353 10.62 -14.34 -8.35
N GLN A 354 11.58 -15.15 -8.81
CA GLN A 354 11.73 -16.54 -8.37
C GLN A 354 12.10 -16.63 -6.89
N VAL A 355 13.10 -15.85 -6.46
CA VAL A 355 13.54 -15.80 -5.07
C VAL A 355 12.38 -15.40 -4.17
N LEU A 356 11.64 -14.34 -4.52
CA LEU A 356 10.48 -13.89 -3.76
C LEU A 356 9.42 -14.99 -3.63
N HIS A 357 9.20 -15.77 -4.68
CA HIS A 357 8.25 -16.88 -4.65
C HIS A 357 8.71 -17.99 -3.69
N SER A 358 9.98 -18.39 -3.75
CA SER A 358 10.54 -19.38 -2.83
C SER A 358 10.53 -18.90 -1.38
N LEU A 359 10.85 -17.63 -1.13
CA LEU A 359 10.77 -17.01 0.20
C LEU A 359 9.32 -16.98 0.72
N TYR A 360 8.34 -16.70 -0.14
CA TYR A 360 6.93 -16.75 0.21
C TYR A 360 6.52 -18.13 0.70
N LEU A 361 6.85 -19.18 -0.06
CA LEU A 361 6.53 -20.57 0.31
C LEU A 361 7.27 -21.01 1.58
N LEU A 362 8.52 -20.61 1.74
CA LEU A 362 9.31 -20.86 2.95
C LEU A 362 8.67 -20.20 4.18
N HIS A 363 8.22 -18.95 4.05
CA HIS A 363 7.53 -18.25 5.13
C HIS A 363 6.23 -18.96 5.53
N ARG A 364 5.39 -19.36 4.57
CA ARG A 364 4.14 -20.12 4.85
C ARG A 364 4.42 -21.48 5.48
N SER A 365 5.47 -22.17 5.04
CA SER A 365 5.92 -23.43 5.65
C SER A 365 6.41 -23.22 7.10
N SER A 366 7.01 -22.08 7.40
CA SER A 366 7.44 -21.72 8.75
C SER A 366 6.24 -21.55 9.68
N LEU A 367 5.20 -20.85 9.23
CA LEU A 367 3.95 -20.69 9.99
C LEU A 367 3.26 -22.04 10.26
N LEU A 368 3.18 -22.92 9.26
CA LEU A 368 2.65 -24.28 9.46
C LEU A 368 3.49 -25.09 10.45
N SER A 369 4.80 -24.89 10.47
CA SER A 369 5.70 -25.56 11.42
C SER A 369 5.47 -25.06 12.86
N ILE A 370 5.18 -23.76 13.05
CA ILE A 370 4.78 -23.21 14.36
C ILE A 370 3.46 -23.84 14.80
N HIS A 371 2.43 -23.82 13.94
CA HIS A 371 1.14 -24.40 14.29
C HIS A 371 1.26 -25.90 14.60
N LEU A 372 2.08 -26.64 13.85
CA LEU A 372 2.33 -28.06 14.12
C LEU A 372 3.00 -28.28 15.48
N ALA A 373 3.98 -27.46 15.84
CA ALA A 373 4.63 -27.56 17.13
C ALA A 373 3.64 -27.34 18.29
N GLU A 374 2.77 -26.34 18.16
CA GLU A 374 1.74 -26.02 19.14
C GLU A 374 0.69 -27.14 19.24
N VAL A 375 0.24 -27.67 18.11
CA VAL A 375 -0.71 -28.80 18.06
C VAL A 375 -0.10 -30.06 18.69
N LEU A 376 1.16 -30.38 18.38
CA LEU A 376 1.85 -31.52 19.00
C LEU A 376 1.99 -31.35 20.51
N TYR A 377 2.28 -30.13 20.98
CA TYR A 377 2.32 -29.82 22.40
C TYR A 377 0.95 -29.99 23.06
N ALA A 378 -0.11 -29.46 22.44
CA ALA A 378 -1.48 -29.59 22.92
C ALA A 378 -1.96 -31.05 22.95
N LEU A 379 -1.51 -31.87 21.98
CA LEU A 379 -1.76 -33.31 21.92
C LEU A 379 -0.90 -34.12 22.91
N ARG A 380 -0.04 -33.47 23.71
CA ARG A 380 0.88 -34.09 24.67
C ARG A 380 1.85 -35.08 24.01
N ALA A 381 2.29 -34.76 22.78
CA ALA A 381 3.41 -35.45 22.17
C ALA A 381 4.72 -35.17 22.93
N ALA A 382 5.79 -35.86 22.57
CA ALA A 382 7.11 -35.63 23.16
C ALA A 382 7.55 -34.17 22.94
N PRO A 383 7.90 -33.42 24.01
CA PRO A 383 8.18 -31.99 23.92
C PRO A 383 9.35 -31.66 22.97
N GLU A 384 10.28 -32.60 22.80
CA GLU A 384 11.41 -32.49 21.88
C GLU A 384 10.93 -32.27 20.44
N GLN A 385 9.82 -32.88 20.03
CA GLN A 385 9.28 -32.71 18.68
C GLN A 385 8.77 -31.27 18.47
N SER A 386 8.00 -30.74 19.41
CA SER A 386 7.52 -29.35 19.35
C SER A 386 8.69 -28.36 19.31
N ILE A 387 9.71 -28.56 20.15
CA ILE A 387 10.90 -27.70 20.17
C ILE A 387 11.65 -27.76 18.83
N GLN A 388 11.81 -28.95 18.24
CA GLN A 388 12.47 -29.11 16.94
C GLN A 388 11.72 -28.37 15.81
N TRP A 389 10.39 -28.43 15.80
CA TRP A 389 9.58 -27.71 14.82
C TRP A 389 9.64 -26.20 15.00
N LEU A 390 9.61 -25.70 16.24
CA LEU A 390 9.79 -24.27 16.54
C LEU A 390 11.18 -23.77 16.13
N ALA A 391 12.24 -24.53 16.44
CA ALA A 391 13.61 -24.16 16.07
C ALA A 391 13.76 -24.04 14.55
N ARG A 392 13.23 -25.02 13.79
CA ARG A 392 13.22 -24.97 12.32
C ARG A 392 12.42 -23.78 11.79
N ALA A 393 11.26 -23.50 12.38
CA ALA A 393 10.41 -22.39 11.96
C ALA A 393 11.07 -21.03 12.20
N ALA A 394 11.78 -20.88 13.32
CA ALA A 394 12.55 -19.68 13.65
C ALA A 394 13.69 -19.48 12.64
N GLU A 395 14.49 -20.53 12.38
CA GLU A 395 15.58 -20.49 11.40
C GLU A 395 15.09 -20.14 10.00
N SER A 396 13.98 -20.74 9.54
CA SER A 396 13.43 -20.45 8.22
C SER A 396 12.82 -19.06 8.12
N SER A 397 12.13 -18.59 9.16
CA SER A 397 11.56 -17.23 9.20
C SER A 397 12.64 -16.15 9.22
N GLU A 398 13.73 -16.39 9.96
CA GLU A 398 14.87 -15.50 10.00
C GLU A 398 15.54 -15.41 8.63
N ARG A 399 15.75 -16.54 7.93
CA ARG A 399 16.28 -16.52 6.55
C ARG A 399 15.42 -15.68 5.62
N VAL A 400 14.09 -15.76 5.74
CA VAL A 400 13.19 -14.92 4.95
C VAL A 400 13.40 -13.44 5.30
N ALA A 401 13.44 -13.10 6.58
CA ALA A 401 13.62 -11.73 7.03
C ALA A 401 14.96 -11.14 6.56
N LEU A 402 16.06 -11.89 6.71
CA LEU A 402 17.39 -11.46 6.28
C LEU A 402 17.46 -11.29 4.75
N ALA A 403 16.90 -12.24 3.99
CA ALA A 403 16.88 -12.17 2.53
C ALA A 403 16.11 -10.93 2.04
N LEU A 404 14.94 -10.64 2.62
CA LEU A 404 14.14 -9.46 2.26
C LEU A 404 14.80 -8.14 2.71
N ALA A 405 15.57 -8.16 3.80
CA ALA A 405 16.33 -7.00 4.26
C ALA A 405 17.68 -6.81 3.53
N GLY A 406 18.05 -7.71 2.61
CA GLY A 406 19.35 -7.67 1.93
C GLY A 406 20.55 -7.91 2.86
N LEU A 407 20.32 -8.58 4.00
CA LEU A 407 21.34 -8.85 5.02
C LEU A 407 21.97 -10.23 4.81
N PRO A 408 23.26 -10.41 5.15
CA PRO A 408 23.92 -11.71 5.06
C PRO A 408 23.32 -12.71 6.06
N PHE A 409 23.32 -14.00 5.69
CA PHE A 409 22.88 -15.08 6.57
C PHE A 409 23.86 -15.40 7.71
N THR A 410 25.09 -14.91 7.63
CA THR A 410 26.14 -15.10 8.62
C THR A 410 26.57 -13.75 9.20
N HIS A 411 26.68 -13.68 10.53
CA HIS A 411 27.08 -12.44 11.22
C HIS A 411 28.49 -12.02 10.79
N PRO A 412 28.71 -10.78 10.29
CA PRO A 412 30.02 -10.35 9.82
C PRO A 412 31.07 -10.33 10.95
N ASP A 413 30.66 -9.92 12.16
CA ASP A 413 31.58 -9.87 13.31
C ASP A 413 31.72 -11.20 14.07
N ALA A 414 30.93 -12.22 13.69
CA ALA A 414 30.94 -13.51 14.37
C ALA A 414 30.57 -14.66 13.40
N PRO A 415 31.41 -14.94 12.39
CA PRO A 415 31.10 -15.92 11.33
C PRO A 415 30.93 -17.37 11.82
N GLY A 416 31.31 -17.68 13.07
CA GLY A 416 31.08 -18.97 13.73
C GLY A 416 29.99 -18.96 14.81
N SER A 417 29.29 -17.83 14.99
CA SER A 417 28.24 -17.70 16.00
C SER A 417 26.92 -18.27 15.47
N ALA A 418 26.29 -19.13 16.27
CA ALA A 418 24.92 -19.58 16.07
C ALA A 418 23.87 -18.54 16.54
N ILE A 419 24.32 -17.36 16.97
CA ILE A 419 23.46 -16.28 17.46
C ILE A 419 22.93 -15.51 16.23
N PRO A 420 21.60 -15.47 16.05
CA PRO A 420 20.95 -14.80 14.93
C PRO A 420 21.17 -13.29 14.93
N HIS A 421 21.05 -12.66 13.76
CA HIS A 421 21.15 -11.20 13.63
C HIS A 421 20.02 -10.55 14.44
N PRO A 422 20.30 -9.61 15.38
CA PRO A 422 19.21 -8.79 15.91
C PRO A 422 18.65 -7.95 14.75
N PRO A 423 17.32 -7.81 14.62
CA PRO A 423 16.74 -6.94 13.61
C PRO A 423 17.25 -5.51 13.86
N ALA A 424 18.19 -5.07 13.04
CA ALA A 424 18.75 -3.74 13.16
C ALA A 424 17.66 -2.73 12.78
N SER A 425 17.25 -1.90 13.73
CA SER A 425 16.22 -0.86 13.55
C SER A 425 16.59 0.15 12.47
N GLU A 426 17.87 0.18 12.09
CA GLU A 426 18.48 1.13 11.15
C GLU A 426 18.76 0.53 9.76
N ALA A 427 18.45 -0.75 9.53
CA ALA A 427 18.62 -1.35 8.20
C ALA A 427 17.65 -0.68 7.23
N SER A 428 18.20 0.03 6.24
CA SER A 428 17.41 0.67 5.20
C SER A 428 16.68 -0.43 4.41
N LEU A 429 15.35 -0.39 4.40
CA LEU A 429 14.58 -1.18 3.45
C LEU A 429 15.05 -0.79 2.05
N VAL A 430 15.35 -1.79 1.21
CA VAL A 430 15.78 -1.59 -0.18
C VAL A 430 14.75 -0.67 -0.87
N PRO A 431 15.18 0.38 -1.58
CA PRO A 431 14.28 1.28 -2.29
C PRO A 431 13.48 0.58 -3.39
#